data_AF-A0A937T993-F1
#
_entry.id   AF-A0A937T993-F1
#
_cell.length_a   1.000
_cell.length_b   1.000
_cell.length_c   1.000
_cell.angle_alpha   90.00
_cell.angle_beta   90.00
_cell.angle_gamma   90.00
#
_symmetry.space_group_name_H-M   'P 1'
#
loop_
_entity.id
_entity.type
_entity.pdbx_description
1 polymer ?
#
loop_
_entity_poly.entity_id
_entity_poly.type
_entity_poly.pdbx_seq_one_letter_code
_entity_poly.pdbx_strand_id
1 'polypeptide(L)'
;AEILREAGYATGIFGKWHLGDCYPMRPMDQGFETSLVHRGGGIGQPSDPPGGEGKYTNPILFRNGKQEQMEGYCTDVYYENAIEFIKTSKKEERPFFVYLPDNCPHGPFGDVPQDEYESYKKMNLDNDQFPQDQGHPLPKQADADKRARIFAMITNVDKNVGRLFASLESLGLTENTIVIFMVDNGPNGRRYVAGMRGNKSHVHEGGIRSPFFMHWPAQLKAGTACATPSAHIDVLPTLLDACNVARPDGLELDGRSMLLELKGAKVKRRSRTIYIQSHRGDHPVLYHNFAARNEMWKLVHPSGFGRESFSGEPKLELYNMLSDPLEMNNVADQHSDVVARMKGDYEAWFRDVSSTRPDNYAPPRIHVGTPHENPTVLTRQDWRHTQGRPWQRDSAGHWLLYVASSGTYDIRCRFDPSDPEGEAVLKVEDSEHKLALPAGASTCLFEGIKLKEGNLRLEVVMTHAGKRRGIHQADVIRRKTESRSAE
;
A
#
# COMPACT_ATOMS: atom_id res chain seq x y z
N ALA A 1 -5.11 -13.60 -4.21
CA ALA A 1 -6.54 -13.93 -4.02
C ALA A 1 -7.04 -14.84 -5.15
N GLU A 2 -6.73 -14.52 -6.41
CA GLU A 2 -7.11 -15.31 -7.60
C GLU A 2 -6.87 -16.81 -7.45
N ILE A 3 -5.65 -17.23 -7.08
CA ILE A 3 -5.29 -18.64 -6.90
C ILE A 3 -6.19 -19.35 -5.87
N LEU A 4 -6.50 -18.68 -4.76
CA LEU A 4 -7.37 -19.26 -3.72
C LEU A 4 -8.83 -19.29 -4.17
N ARG A 5 -9.30 -18.25 -4.88
CA ARG A 5 -10.64 -18.21 -5.48
C ARG A 5 -10.85 -19.37 -6.44
N GLU A 6 -9.89 -19.62 -7.32
CA GLU A 6 -9.91 -20.74 -8.27
C GLU A 6 -9.90 -22.10 -7.55
N ALA A 7 -9.28 -22.18 -6.37
CA ALA A 7 -9.33 -23.34 -5.49
C ALA A 7 -10.62 -23.45 -4.63
N GLY A 8 -11.61 -22.59 -4.87
CA GLY A 8 -12.93 -22.64 -4.22
C GLY A 8 -13.08 -21.79 -2.96
N TYR A 9 -12.06 -21.01 -2.58
CA TYR A 9 -12.18 -20.09 -1.45
C TYR A 9 -13.08 -18.91 -1.77
N ALA A 10 -13.91 -18.50 -0.80
CA ALA A 10 -14.50 -17.18 -0.78
C ALA A 10 -13.40 -16.15 -0.49
N THR A 11 -13.31 -15.07 -1.27
CA THR A 11 -12.23 -14.08 -1.17
C THR A 11 -12.72 -12.68 -0.80
N GLY A 12 -12.27 -12.16 0.34
CA GLY A 12 -12.67 -10.88 0.90
C GLY A 12 -11.49 -9.96 1.21
N ILE A 13 -11.61 -8.66 0.93
CA ILE A 13 -10.66 -7.62 1.37
C ILE A 13 -11.39 -6.44 2.02
N PHE A 14 -10.89 -5.99 3.17
CA PHE A 14 -11.50 -4.91 3.94
C PHE A 14 -10.40 -3.98 4.47
N GLY A 15 -10.27 -2.78 3.91
CA GLY A 15 -9.23 -1.82 4.30
C GLY A 15 -8.51 -1.12 3.13
N LYS A 16 -7.19 -1.02 3.23
CA LYS A 16 -6.32 -0.38 2.24
C LYS A 16 -6.02 -1.30 1.05
N TRP A 17 -6.15 -0.78 -0.17
CA TRP A 17 -5.72 -1.52 -1.36
C TRP A 17 -4.33 -1.13 -1.87
N HIS A 18 -4.18 0.12 -2.33
CA HIS A 18 -2.90 0.70 -2.75
C HIS A 18 -2.14 -0.03 -3.89
N LEU A 19 -2.83 -0.85 -4.69
CA LEU A 19 -2.26 -1.49 -5.88
C LEU A 19 -2.88 -1.00 -7.20
N GLY A 20 -3.77 0.00 -7.12
CA GLY A 20 -4.41 0.68 -8.26
C GLY A 20 -5.91 0.83 -8.05
N ASP A 21 -6.42 2.03 -8.29
CA ASP A 21 -7.84 2.38 -8.04
C ASP A 21 -8.75 2.17 -9.28
N CYS A 22 -8.16 1.89 -10.45
CA CYS A 22 -8.84 1.73 -11.73
C CYS A 22 -8.63 0.33 -12.30
N TYR A 23 -9.53 -0.12 -13.17
CA TYR A 23 -9.41 -1.37 -13.91
C TYR A 23 -8.09 -1.43 -14.70
N PRO A 24 -7.42 -2.60 -14.79
CA PRO A 24 -7.76 -3.89 -14.19
C PRO A 24 -7.15 -4.11 -12.79
N MET A 25 -6.76 -3.06 -12.09
CA MET A 25 -5.98 -3.17 -10.85
C MET A 25 -6.81 -3.11 -9.57
N ARG A 26 -8.14 -2.96 -9.65
CA ARG A 26 -9.01 -2.87 -8.47
C ARG A 26 -9.07 -4.22 -7.75
N PRO A 27 -9.43 -4.28 -6.46
CA PRO A 27 -9.43 -5.57 -5.75
C PRO A 27 -10.32 -6.64 -6.39
N MET A 28 -11.49 -6.25 -6.93
CA MET A 28 -12.39 -7.20 -7.61
C MET A 28 -11.88 -7.68 -8.97
N ASP A 29 -10.94 -6.95 -9.57
CA ASP A 29 -10.24 -7.39 -10.77
C ASP A 29 -9.03 -8.30 -10.42
N GLN A 30 -8.61 -8.30 -9.15
CA GLN A 30 -7.43 -9.00 -8.63
C GLN A 30 -7.82 -10.18 -7.72
N GLY A 31 -8.98 -10.78 -8.03
CA GLY A 31 -9.43 -12.05 -7.44
C GLY A 31 -10.21 -11.96 -6.13
N PHE A 32 -10.60 -10.77 -5.66
CA PHE A 32 -11.47 -10.63 -4.50
C PHE A 32 -12.95 -10.55 -4.93
N GLU A 33 -13.78 -11.49 -4.48
CA GLU A 33 -15.23 -11.48 -4.75
C GLU A 33 -15.96 -10.38 -3.96
N THR A 34 -15.46 -10.08 -2.75
CA THR A 34 -15.97 -8.98 -1.91
C THR A 34 -14.82 -8.05 -1.55
N SER A 35 -14.99 -6.77 -1.81
CA SER A 35 -14.09 -5.71 -1.37
C SER A 35 -14.86 -4.61 -0.69
N LEU A 36 -14.28 -4.05 0.38
CA LEU A 36 -14.68 -2.79 0.99
C LEU A 36 -13.40 -2.01 1.30
N VAL A 37 -13.02 -1.10 0.42
CA VAL A 37 -11.71 -0.44 0.48
C VAL A 37 -11.80 1.07 0.39
N HIS A 38 -10.80 1.77 0.91
CA HIS A 38 -10.54 3.16 0.52
C HIS A 38 -9.62 3.21 -0.70
N ARG A 39 -9.61 4.35 -1.40
CA ARG A 39 -8.72 4.59 -2.55
C ARG A 39 -7.34 5.09 -2.11
N GLY A 40 -6.38 5.08 -3.02
CA GLY A 40 -5.02 5.55 -2.78
C GLY A 40 -4.22 4.71 -1.78
N GLY A 41 -3.20 5.32 -1.20
CA GLY A 41 -2.25 4.68 -0.28
C GLY A 41 -2.52 4.91 1.20
N GLY A 42 -3.57 5.66 1.51
CA GLY A 42 -4.03 5.96 2.86
C GLY A 42 -5.12 7.02 2.82
N ILE A 43 -5.92 7.09 3.88
CA ILE A 43 -6.86 8.17 4.13
C ILE A 43 -6.10 9.51 4.25
N GLY A 44 -6.69 10.59 3.74
CA GLY A 44 -6.09 11.93 3.69
C GLY A 44 -5.21 12.18 2.45
N GLN A 45 -5.33 11.33 1.42
CA GLN A 45 -4.57 11.44 0.18
C GLN A 45 -5.43 11.99 -0.97
N PRO A 46 -4.84 12.40 -2.12
CA PRO A 46 -5.60 13.01 -3.21
C PRO A 46 -6.70 12.11 -3.81
N SER A 47 -6.61 10.79 -3.60
CA SER A 47 -7.64 9.84 -4.02
C SER A 47 -8.88 9.81 -3.13
N ASP A 48 -8.87 10.51 -1.99
CA ASP A 48 -10.04 10.62 -1.12
C ASP A 48 -11.24 11.19 -1.90
N PRO A 49 -12.44 10.62 -1.74
CA PRO A 49 -13.65 11.17 -2.32
C PRO A 49 -13.93 12.58 -1.77
N PRO A 50 -14.48 13.50 -2.58
CA PRO A 50 -14.97 14.78 -2.10
C PRO A 50 -15.90 14.64 -0.88
N GLY A 51 -15.57 15.32 0.21
CA GLY A 51 -16.32 15.27 1.48
C GLY A 51 -15.84 14.22 2.49
N GLY A 52 -15.01 13.27 2.05
CA GLY A 52 -14.42 12.19 2.86
C GLY A 52 -12.97 12.43 3.27
N GLU A 53 -12.39 13.58 2.92
CA GLU A 53 -10.95 13.82 3.03
C GLU A 53 -10.44 13.72 4.47
N GLY A 54 -9.47 12.83 4.70
CA GLY A 54 -8.78 12.71 5.98
C GLY A 54 -9.64 12.16 7.13
N LYS A 55 -10.83 11.63 6.86
CA LYS A 55 -11.77 11.13 7.87
C LYS A 55 -11.65 9.62 8.04
N TYR A 56 -11.25 9.20 9.24
CA TYR A 56 -11.33 7.82 9.69
C TYR A 56 -12.72 7.51 10.27
N THR A 57 -13.38 8.48 10.89
CA THR A 57 -14.74 8.37 11.41
C THR A 57 -15.74 8.71 10.32
N ASN A 58 -16.75 7.84 10.16
CA ASN A 58 -17.74 7.90 9.09
C ASN A 58 -17.06 8.03 7.69
N PRO A 59 -16.22 7.06 7.30
CA PRO A 59 -15.46 7.14 6.07
C PRO A 59 -16.35 6.93 4.84
N ILE A 60 -15.92 7.47 3.70
CA ILE A 60 -16.45 7.09 2.38
C ILE A 60 -15.56 5.96 1.83
N LEU A 61 -16.14 4.78 1.66
CA LEU A 61 -15.47 3.57 1.17
C LEU A 61 -16.04 3.10 -0.17
N PHE A 62 -15.44 2.08 -0.76
CA PHE A 62 -15.86 1.48 -2.03
C PHE A 62 -16.12 0.00 -1.84
N ARG A 63 -17.40 -0.40 -1.93
CA ARG A 63 -17.82 -1.80 -1.93
C ARG A 63 -17.91 -2.31 -3.35
N ASN A 64 -17.04 -3.24 -3.75
CA ASN A 64 -16.98 -3.75 -5.13
C ASN A 64 -17.05 -2.63 -6.18
N GLY A 65 -16.30 -1.54 -5.93
CA GLY A 65 -16.24 -0.35 -6.80
C GLY A 65 -17.35 0.68 -6.63
N LYS A 66 -18.41 0.37 -5.88
CA LYS A 66 -19.48 1.32 -5.57
C LYS A 66 -19.14 2.12 -4.33
N GLN A 67 -19.19 3.45 -4.43
CA GLN A 67 -18.98 4.35 -3.30
C GLN A 67 -20.11 4.20 -2.26
N GLU A 68 -19.74 4.10 -0.98
CA GLU A 68 -20.65 3.97 0.17
C GLU A 68 -20.18 4.85 1.33
N GLN A 69 -21.10 5.60 1.92
CA GLN A 69 -20.87 6.32 3.17
C GLN A 69 -21.08 5.34 4.33
N MET A 70 -20.05 5.15 5.15
CA MET A 70 -20.10 4.25 6.30
C MET A 70 -20.29 5.05 7.59
N GLU A 71 -20.74 4.38 8.63
CA GLU A 71 -20.86 4.90 9.99
C GLU A 71 -19.86 4.21 10.91
N GLY A 72 -19.25 4.95 11.84
CA GLY A 72 -18.25 4.45 12.78
C GLY A 72 -16.81 4.68 12.35
N TYR A 73 -15.87 4.24 13.18
CA TYR A 73 -14.43 4.36 12.89
C TYR A 73 -14.01 3.33 11.85
N CYS A 74 -13.17 3.71 10.87
CA CYS A 74 -12.93 2.87 9.69
C CYS A 74 -12.39 1.48 10.02
N THR A 75 -11.51 1.35 11.02
CA THR A 75 -11.01 0.03 11.46
C THR A 75 -12.13 -0.83 12.02
N ASP A 76 -13.05 -0.27 12.82
CA ASP A 76 -14.22 -1.01 13.31
C ASP A 76 -15.10 -1.50 12.15
N VAL A 77 -15.32 -0.64 11.14
CA VAL A 77 -16.10 -0.94 9.93
C VAL A 77 -15.46 -2.07 9.12
N TYR A 78 -14.13 -2.06 8.94
CA TYR A 78 -13.42 -3.12 8.20
C TYR A 78 -13.60 -4.47 8.88
N TYR A 79 -13.39 -4.53 10.20
CA TYR A 79 -13.49 -5.77 10.97
C TYR A 79 -14.92 -6.28 11.05
N GLU A 80 -15.91 -5.40 11.23
CA GLU A 80 -17.32 -5.79 11.19
C GLU A 80 -17.69 -6.44 9.86
N ASN A 81 -17.32 -5.82 8.74
CA ASN A 81 -17.61 -6.36 7.41
C ASN A 81 -16.84 -7.67 7.13
N ALA A 82 -15.61 -7.81 7.62
CA ALA A 82 -14.86 -9.06 7.52
C ALA A 82 -15.49 -10.19 8.34
N ILE A 83 -15.96 -9.90 9.55
CA ILE A 83 -16.67 -10.86 10.40
C ILE A 83 -17.98 -11.31 9.72
N GLU A 84 -18.75 -10.38 9.15
CA GLU A 84 -19.97 -10.72 8.39
C GLU A 84 -19.67 -11.56 7.13
N PHE A 85 -18.56 -11.27 6.45
CA PHE A 85 -18.09 -12.09 5.34
C PHE A 85 -17.71 -13.52 5.78
N ILE A 86 -17.04 -13.68 6.92
CA ILE A 86 -16.71 -14.99 7.50
C ILE A 86 -17.98 -15.75 7.88
N LYS A 87 -18.96 -15.09 8.50
CA LYS A 87 -20.26 -15.69 8.84
C LYS A 87 -20.98 -16.19 7.59
N THR A 88 -21.01 -15.38 6.54
CA THR A 88 -21.60 -15.74 5.24
C THR A 88 -20.87 -16.94 4.63
N SER A 89 -19.54 -16.91 4.57
CA SER A 89 -18.73 -18.01 4.04
C SER A 89 -18.98 -19.33 4.77
N LYS A 90 -19.06 -19.29 6.11
CA LYS A 90 -19.39 -20.45 6.94
C LYS A 90 -20.79 -20.99 6.61
N LYS A 91 -21.79 -20.10 6.49
CA LYS A 91 -23.17 -20.49 6.16
C LYS A 91 -23.26 -21.15 4.78
N GLU A 92 -22.43 -20.71 3.84
CA GLU A 92 -22.31 -21.28 2.50
C GLU A 92 -21.39 -22.51 2.43
N GLU A 93 -20.83 -22.95 3.56
CA GLU A 93 -19.89 -24.06 3.65
C GLU A 93 -18.65 -23.90 2.75
N ARG A 94 -18.24 -22.64 2.50
CA ARG A 94 -17.04 -22.30 1.72
C ARG A 94 -15.86 -21.94 2.63
N PRO A 95 -14.64 -22.44 2.36
CA PRO A 95 -13.47 -21.91 3.03
C PRO A 95 -13.26 -20.46 2.61
N PHE A 96 -12.65 -19.63 3.47
CA PHE A 96 -12.51 -18.20 3.21
C PHE A 96 -11.05 -17.74 3.26
N PHE A 97 -10.73 -16.75 2.45
CA PHE A 97 -9.52 -15.95 2.51
C PHE A 97 -9.91 -14.49 2.74
N VAL A 98 -9.51 -13.96 3.89
CA VAL A 98 -9.76 -12.57 4.28
C VAL A 98 -8.43 -11.84 4.35
N TYR A 99 -8.32 -10.75 3.59
CA TYR A 99 -7.24 -9.79 3.71
C TYR A 99 -7.73 -8.53 4.43
N LEU A 100 -7.16 -8.25 5.60
CA LEU A 100 -7.49 -7.10 6.46
C LEU A 100 -6.32 -6.10 6.55
N PRO A 101 -6.03 -5.36 5.48
CA PRO A 101 -4.99 -4.33 5.48
C PRO A 101 -5.47 -3.05 6.14
N ASP A 102 -5.38 -2.95 7.46
CA ASP A 102 -5.67 -1.71 8.17
C ASP A 102 -4.85 -0.53 7.63
N ASN A 103 -5.50 0.63 7.51
CA ASN A 103 -4.78 1.87 7.29
C ASN A 103 -4.15 2.39 8.60
N CYS A 104 -4.71 2.02 9.76
CA CYS A 104 -4.16 2.37 11.07
C CYS A 104 -2.78 1.69 11.30
N PRO A 105 -1.81 2.35 11.94
CA PRO A 105 -1.85 3.69 12.52
C PRO A 105 -1.18 4.74 11.59
N HIS A 106 -1.42 4.67 10.27
CA HIS A 106 -0.98 5.70 9.36
C HIS A 106 -1.67 7.04 9.69
N GLY A 107 -1.08 8.18 9.30
CA GLY A 107 -1.79 9.45 9.41
C GLY A 107 -2.99 9.54 8.45
N PRO A 108 -3.79 10.62 8.51
CA PRO A 108 -3.73 11.72 9.47
C PRO A 108 -4.05 11.31 10.92
N PHE A 109 -3.61 12.12 11.90
CA PHE A 109 -3.82 11.89 13.33
C PHE A 109 -4.90 12.79 13.95
N GLY A 110 -5.60 13.59 13.12
CA GLY A 110 -6.65 14.50 13.58
C GLY A 110 -7.96 13.79 13.96
N ASP A 111 -8.15 12.57 13.46
CA ASP A 111 -9.37 11.77 13.64
C ASP A 111 -8.97 10.36 14.10
N VAL A 112 -9.10 10.11 15.40
CA VAL A 112 -8.64 8.88 16.08
C VAL A 112 -9.70 8.42 17.10
N PRO A 113 -9.65 7.16 17.57
CA PRO A 113 -10.57 6.65 18.59
C PRO A 113 -10.45 7.48 19.88
N GLN A 114 -11.51 8.21 20.20
CA GLN A 114 -11.45 9.30 21.17
C GLN A 114 -11.27 8.79 22.61
N ASP A 115 -11.92 7.68 22.97
CA ASP A 115 -11.85 7.11 24.32
C ASP A 115 -10.45 6.59 24.64
N GLU A 116 -9.83 5.88 23.69
CA GLU A 116 -8.44 5.42 23.80
C GLU A 116 -7.47 6.61 23.83
N TYR A 117 -7.70 7.63 22.99
CA TYR A 117 -6.86 8.82 22.96
C TYR A 117 -6.88 9.58 24.29
N GLU A 118 -8.06 9.79 24.90
CA GLU A 118 -8.16 10.44 26.22
C GLU A 118 -7.51 9.61 27.34
N SER A 119 -7.42 8.29 27.18
CA SER A 119 -6.69 7.43 28.11
C SER A 119 -5.18 7.62 27.99
N TYR A 120 -4.65 7.64 26.76
CA TYR A 120 -3.21 7.84 26.52
C TYR A 120 -2.75 9.26 26.79
N LYS A 121 -3.60 10.26 26.58
CA LYS A 121 -3.30 11.67 26.86
C LYS A 121 -3.01 11.94 28.35
N LYS A 122 -3.50 11.08 29.24
CA LYS A 122 -3.26 11.15 30.70
C LYS A 122 -1.94 10.50 31.12
N MET A 123 -1.25 9.80 30.21
CA MET A 123 0.00 9.11 30.49
C MET A 123 1.20 10.01 30.19
N ASN A 124 2.30 9.83 30.93
CA ASN A 124 3.59 10.35 30.49
C ASN A 124 4.06 9.49 29.31
N LEU A 125 4.12 10.09 28.14
CA LEU A 125 4.52 9.45 26.90
C LEU A 125 5.77 10.12 26.31
N ASP A 126 6.62 10.72 27.14
CA ASP A 126 7.89 11.27 26.70
C ASP A 126 8.88 10.18 26.27
N ASN A 127 9.95 10.58 25.58
CA ASN A 127 10.94 9.63 25.04
C ASN A 127 11.72 8.91 26.13
N ASP A 128 11.92 9.53 27.30
CA ASP A 128 12.61 8.93 28.45
C ASP A 128 11.85 7.76 29.10
N GLN A 129 10.57 7.57 28.75
CA GLN A 129 9.76 6.43 29.17
C GLN A 129 10.08 5.14 28.38
N PHE A 130 10.92 5.24 27.35
CA PHE A 130 11.37 4.10 26.55
C PHE A 130 12.86 3.82 26.83
N PRO A 131 13.34 2.57 26.67
CA PRO A 131 14.75 2.24 26.83
C PRO A 131 15.67 3.17 26.01
N GLN A 132 16.61 3.83 26.69
CA GLN A 132 17.58 4.76 26.08
C GLN A 132 19.00 4.18 26.01
N ASP A 133 19.26 3.11 26.74
CA ASP A 133 20.54 2.41 26.84
C ASP A 133 20.62 1.18 25.91
N GLN A 134 19.55 0.86 25.18
CA GLN A 134 19.47 -0.25 24.25
C GLN A 134 19.38 0.23 22.80
N GLY A 135 20.48 0.10 22.06
CA GLY A 135 20.53 0.41 20.62
C GLY A 135 20.52 1.91 20.32
N HIS A 136 19.65 2.32 19.39
CA HIS A 136 19.53 3.69 18.91
C HIS A 136 18.53 4.49 19.77
N PRO A 137 19.00 5.42 20.64
CA PRO A 137 18.12 6.13 21.57
C PRO A 137 17.14 7.05 20.86
N LEU A 138 16.06 7.43 21.55
CA LEU A 138 15.15 8.46 21.05
C LEU A 138 15.72 9.85 21.36
N PRO A 139 15.40 10.88 20.54
CA PRO A 139 15.81 12.25 20.87
C PRO A 139 15.17 12.72 22.18
N LYS A 140 15.69 13.78 22.81
CA LYS A 140 15.07 14.31 24.04
C LYS A 140 13.66 14.83 23.80
N GLN A 141 13.42 15.53 22.70
CA GLN A 141 12.10 16.07 22.37
C GLN A 141 11.15 14.96 21.90
N ALA A 142 10.02 14.83 22.58
CA ALA A 142 8.92 13.96 22.19
C ALA A 142 7.75 14.76 21.62
N ASP A 143 6.98 14.11 20.75
CA ASP A 143 5.65 14.56 20.35
C ASP A 143 4.63 13.64 21.03
N ALA A 144 4.38 13.92 22.31
CA ALA A 144 3.57 13.07 23.18
C ALA A 144 2.10 13.01 22.74
N ASP A 145 1.55 14.12 22.22
CA ASP A 145 0.19 14.17 21.68
C ASP A 145 0.03 13.24 20.48
N LYS A 146 0.92 13.37 19.48
CA LYS A 146 0.92 12.49 18.32
C LYS A 146 1.10 11.02 18.74
N ARG A 147 1.97 10.76 19.73
CA ARG A 147 2.16 9.41 20.28
C ARG A 147 0.88 8.86 20.90
N ALA A 148 0.17 9.64 21.71
CA ALA A 148 -1.10 9.25 22.29
C ALA A 148 -2.14 8.89 21.22
N ARG A 149 -2.22 9.69 20.13
CA ARG A 149 -3.09 9.42 18.98
C ARG A 149 -2.74 8.12 18.26
N ILE A 150 -1.45 7.89 18.01
CA ILE A 150 -0.97 6.64 17.40
C ILE A 150 -1.31 5.44 18.29
N PHE A 151 -1.06 5.54 19.59
CA PHE A 151 -1.36 4.46 20.54
C PHE A 151 -2.85 4.17 20.59
N ALA A 152 -3.70 5.20 20.56
CA ALA A 152 -5.15 5.04 20.45
C ALA A 152 -5.56 4.23 19.22
N MET A 153 -5.00 4.55 18.04
CA MET A 153 -5.25 3.79 16.81
C MET A 153 -4.78 2.33 16.93
N ILE A 154 -3.61 2.09 17.51
CA ILE A 154 -3.08 0.73 17.72
C ILE A 154 -3.97 -0.07 18.68
N THR A 155 -4.41 0.53 19.78
CA THR A 155 -5.32 -0.12 20.73
C THR A 155 -6.67 -0.45 20.10
N ASN A 156 -7.20 0.40 19.22
CA ASN A 156 -8.42 0.09 18.49
C ASN A 156 -8.21 -1.09 17.52
N VAL A 157 -7.07 -1.17 16.81
CA VAL A 157 -6.73 -2.37 16.01
C VAL A 157 -6.69 -3.62 16.90
N ASP A 158 -6.02 -3.57 18.05
CA ASP A 158 -5.92 -4.71 18.99
C ASP A 158 -7.31 -5.17 19.49
N LYS A 159 -8.18 -4.24 19.88
CA LYS A 159 -9.58 -4.53 20.25
C LYS A 159 -10.34 -5.23 19.13
N ASN A 160 -10.14 -4.80 17.88
CA ASN A 160 -10.78 -5.40 16.71
C ASN A 160 -10.23 -6.78 16.36
N VAL A 161 -8.92 -7.01 16.53
CA VAL A 161 -8.34 -8.36 16.49
C VAL A 161 -9.00 -9.25 17.55
N GLY A 162 -9.21 -8.74 18.77
CA GLY A 162 -9.96 -9.45 19.81
C GLY A 162 -11.39 -9.82 19.39
N ARG A 163 -12.13 -8.88 18.76
CA ARG A 163 -13.47 -9.13 18.20
C ARG A 163 -13.46 -10.21 17.12
N LEU A 164 -12.44 -10.22 16.26
CA LEU A 164 -12.27 -11.26 15.23
C LEU A 164 -12.08 -12.63 15.85
N PHE A 165 -11.17 -12.77 16.83
CA PHE A 165 -10.94 -14.03 17.53
C PHE A 165 -12.18 -14.52 18.26
N ALA A 166 -12.89 -13.65 18.99
CA ALA A 166 -14.14 -13.99 19.65
C ALA A 166 -15.21 -14.47 18.64
N SER A 167 -15.26 -13.85 17.46
CA SER A 167 -16.16 -14.28 16.38
C SER A 167 -15.78 -15.66 15.85
N LEU A 168 -14.50 -15.92 15.57
CA LEU A 168 -14.01 -17.24 15.14
C LEU A 168 -14.35 -18.32 16.18
N GLU A 169 -14.21 -18.03 17.47
CA GLU A 169 -14.54 -18.94 18.56
C GLU A 169 -16.04 -19.23 18.61
N SER A 170 -16.88 -18.19 18.59
CA SER A 170 -18.35 -18.35 18.58
C SER A 170 -18.87 -19.13 17.37
N LEU A 171 -18.13 -19.06 16.26
CA LEU A 171 -18.42 -19.79 15.04
C LEU A 171 -17.74 -21.17 15.01
N GLY A 172 -16.98 -21.59 16.02
CA GLY A 172 -16.27 -22.87 16.03
C GLY A 172 -15.24 -23.00 14.89
N LEU A 173 -14.68 -21.88 14.42
CA LEU A 173 -13.74 -21.82 13.30
C LEU A 173 -12.28 -21.71 13.76
N THR A 174 -12.03 -21.42 15.04
CA THR A 174 -10.69 -21.12 15.59
C THR A 174 -9.65 -22.19 15.29
N GLU A 175 -9.99 -23.47 15.50
CA GLU A 175 -9.03 -24.58 15.37
C GLU A 175 -8.44 -24.67 13.95
N ASN A 176 -9.26 -24.45 12.93
CA ASN A 176 -8.87 -24.61 11.53
C ASN A 176 -8.87 -23.29 10.74
N THR A 177 -8.59 -22.17 11.41
CA THR A 177 -8.36 -20.88 10.75
C THR A 177 -6.91 -20.46 10.96
N ILE A 178 -6.23 -20.14 9.86
CA ILE A 178 -4.92 -19.49 9.88
C ILE A 178 -5.14 -17.98 10.06
N VAL A 179 -4.65 -17.42 11.15
CA VAL A 179 -4.61 -15.95 11.37
C VAL A 179 -3.15 -15.50 11.33
N ILE A 180 -2.82 -14.62 10.39
CA ILE A 180 -1.49 -13.99 10.28
C ILE A 180 -1.63 -12.51 10.65
N PHE A 181 -0.83 -12.05 11.62
CA PHE A 181 -0.65 -10.64 11.91
C PHE A 181 0.73 -10.20 11.45
N MET A 182 0.79 -9.16 10.64
CA MET A 182 2.04 -8.54 10.18
C MET A 182 1.83 -7.07 9.82
N VAL A 183 2.92 -6.31 9.69
CA VAL A 183 2.88 -4.89 9.29
C VAL A 183 3.69 -4.65 8.01
N ASP A 184 3.29 -3.65 7.22
CA ASP A 184 3.81 -3.38 5.87
C ASP A 184 5.26 -2.83 5.86
N ASN A 185 5.62 -2.04 6.87
CA ASN A 185 6.92 -1.39 7.01
C ASN A 185 7.16 -0.93 8.45
N GLY A 186 8.38 -0.46 8.74
CA GLY A 186 8.68 0.32 9.95
C GLY A 186 7.82 1.58 10.11
N PRO A 187 7.82 2.23 11.29
CA PRO A 187 6.88 3.30 11.61
C PRO A 187 7.17 4.60 10.84
N ASN A 188 6.12 5.39 10.59
CA ASN A 188 6.27 6.76 10.08
C ASN A 188 6.83 7.70 11.17
N GLY A 189 8.00 8.29 10.93
CA GLY A 189 8.70 9.14 11.88
C GLY A 189 9.46 8.35 12.95
N ARG A 190 10.29 9.03 13.74
CA ARG A 190 11.11 8.39 14.77
C ARG A 190 10.26 8.03 15.99
N ARG A 191 10.23 6.74 16.33
CA ARG A 191 9.51 6.15 17.48
C ARG A 191 10.33 4.98 18.01
N TYR A 192 9.99 4.48 19.19
CA TYR A 192 10.67 3.30 19.73
C TYR A 192 10.41 2.09 18.83
N VAL A 193 11.48 1.51 18.31
CA VAL A 193 11.48 0.32 17.44
C VAL A 193 12.36 -0.78 18.07
N ALA A 194 12.23 -0.97 19.38
CA ALA A 194 13.05 -1.93 20.14
C ALA A 194 14.56 -1.70 19.99
N GLY A 195 14.99 -0.42 20.00
CA GLY A 195 16.39 -0.02 19.84
C GLY A 195 16.94 -0.17 18.41
N MET A 196 16.18 -0.66 17.45
CA MET A 196 16.64 -0.85 16.06
C MET A 196 16.88 0.49 15.34
N ARG A 197 17.73 0.46 14.31
CA ARG A 197 18.09 1.65 13.52
C ARG A 197 17.06 1.96 12.45
N GLY A 198 16.77 3.23 12.25
CA GLY A 198 15.91 3.70 11.16
C GLY A 198 14.41 3.55 11.43
N ASN A 199 13.62 3.87 10.41
CA ASN A 199 12.16 3.86 10.41
C ASN A 199 11.67 3.75 8.96
N LYS A 200 10.37 3.98 8.68
CA LYS A 200 9.79 3.89 7.33
C LYS A 200 10.70 4.50 6.26
N SER A 201 10.88 3.78 5.15
CA SER A 201 11.73 4.13 4.01
C SER A 201 13.26 4.02 4.22
N HIS A 202 13.72 3.68 5.43
CA HIS A 202 15.11 3.27 5.64
C HIS A 202 15.27 1.77 5.38
N VAL A 203 16.48 1.38 4.97
CA VAL A 203 16.88 -0.02 4.72
C VAL A 203 17.45 -0.74 5.96
N HIS A 204 17.51 -0.03 7.08
CA HIS A 204 17.91 -0.54 8.39
C HIS A 204 16.75 -1.30 9.07
N GLU A 205 17.03 -2.13 10.09
CA GLU A 205 16.07 -3.05 10.70
C GLU A 205 14.80 -2.33 11.19
N GLY A 206 14.90 -1.14 11.77
CA GLY A 206 13.74 -0.35 12.20
C GLY A 206 12.83 0.11 11.07
N GLY A 207 13.29 0.05 9.81
CA GLY A 207 12.51 0.33 8.60
C GLY A 207 11.94 -0.89 7.90
N ILE A 208 12.63 -2.04 7.95
CA ILE A 208 12.31 -3.24 7.15
C ILE A 208 11.98 -4.50 7.96
N ARG A 209 12.27 -4.54 9.27
CA ARG A 209 11.93 -5.66 10.14
C ARG A 209 10.57 -5.42 10.79
N SER A 210 9.63 -6.30 10.46
CA SER A 210 8.24 -6.23 10.92
C SER A 210 7.91 -7.39 11.87
N PRO A 211 7.04 -7.19 12.88
CA PRO A 211 6.40 -8.28 13.57
C PRO A 211 5.67 -9.21 12.60
N PHE A 212 5.73 -10.52 12.87
CA PHE A 212 4.99 -11.56 12.16
C PHE A 212 4.55 -12.61 13.16
N PHE A 213 3.24 -12.79 13.32
CA PHE A 213 2.64 -13.83 14.16
C PHE A 213 1.71 -14.68 13.30
N MET A 214 1.71 -16.00 13.54
CA MET A 214 0.80 -16.93 12.88
C MET A 214 0.14 -17.83 13.92
N HIS A 215 -1.18 -17.88 13.88
CA HIS A 215 -2.02 -18.69 14.76
C HIS A 215 -2.81 -19.71 13.92
N TRP A 216 -2.64 -20.99 14.20
CA TRP A 216 -3.39 -22.09 13.58
C TRP A 216 -3.32 -23.33 14.48
N PRO A 217 -4.22 -23.46 15.49
CA PRO A 217 -4.11 -24.43 16.56
C PRO A 217 -4.06 -25.88 16.10
N ALA A 218 -4.81 -26.23 15.04
CA ALA A 218 -4.83 -27.58 14.50
C ALA A 218 -3.47 -28.08 13.96
N GLN A 219 -2.52 -27.18 13.69
CA GLN A 219 -1.26 -27.54 13.01
C GLN A 219 0.00 -26.91 13.61
N LEU A 220 -0.13 -25.81 14.36
CA LEU A 220 1.01 -25.07 14.92
C LEU A 220 1.01 -25.17 16.45
N LYS A 221 2.17 -25.52 17.01
CA LYS A 221 2.36 -25.54 18.46
C LYS A 221 2.50 -24.11 18.99
N ALA A 222 1.68 -23.75 19.97
CA ALA A 222 1.76 -22.47 20.66
C ALA A 222 3.17 -22.23 21.25
N GLY A 223 3.64 -20.97 21.19
CA GLY A 223 4.96 -20.58 21.69
C GLY A 223 6.14 -20.95 20.78
N THR A 224 5.88 -21.47 19.57
CA THR A 224 6.94 -21.74 18.59
C THR A 224 7.47 -20.43 18.01
N ALA A 225 8.80 -20.31 17.91
CA ALA A 225 9.48 -19.18 17.28
C ALA A 225 10.46 -19.68 16.22
N CYS A 226 10.60 -18.92 15.13
CA CYS A 226 11.53 -19.19 14.04
C CYS A 226 12.49 -18.01 13.89
N ALA A 227 13.80 -18.27 13.99
CA ALA A 227 14.83 -17.26 13.80
C ALA A 227 15.30 -17.14 12.33
N THR A 228 14.80 -18.02 11.46
CA THR A 228 15.18 -18.04 10.05
C THR A 228 14.77 -16.74 9.36
N PRO A 229 15.64 -16.14 8.56
CA PRO A 229 15.31 -14.91 7.83
C PRO A 229 14.20 -15.16 6.80
N SER A 230 13.15 -14.35 6.91
CA SER A 230 11.98 -14.44 6.05
C SER A 230 11.47 -13.09 5.61
N ALA A 231 10.70 -13.09 4.52
CA ALA A 231 10.15 -11.89 3.90
C ALA A 231 8.69 -12.10 3.50
N HIS A 232 7.98 -11.01 3.23
CA HIS A 232 6.58 -11.02 2.81
C HIS A 232 6.32 -11.89 1.57
N ILE A 233 7.30 -12.02 0.67
CA ILE A 233 7.22 -12.91 -0.51
C ILE A 233 7.04 -14.40 -0.16
N ASP A 234 7.37 -14.81 1.08
CA ASP A 234 7.20 -16.17 1.55
C ASP A 234 5.78 -16.51 1.97
N VAL A 235 4.92 -15.50 2.18
CA VAL A 235 3.54 -15.69 2.64
C VAL A 235 2.73 -16.47 1.61
N LEU A 236 2.82 -16.10 0.32
CA LEU A 236 2.09 -16.78 -0.75
C LEU A 236 2.39 -18.29 -0.81
N PRO A 237 3.65 -18.75 -1.00
CA PRO A 237 3.92 -20.19 -1.05
C PRO A 237 3.61 -20.89 0.28
N THR A 238 3.73 -20.21 1.42
CA THR A 238 3.33 -20.78 2.73
C THR A 238 1.82 -21.04 2.79
N LEU A 239 1.00 -20.10 2.31
CA LEU A 239 -0.45 -20.25 2.27
C LEU A 239 -0.89 -21.33 1.27
N LEU A 240 -0.25 -21.41 0.10
CA LEU A 240 -0.53 -22.48 -0.86
C LEU A 240 -0.29 -23.87 -0.25
N ASP A 241 0.87 -24.06 0.39
CA ASP A 241 1.17 -25.32 1.09
C ASP A 241 0.18 -25.60 2.24
N ALA A 242 -0.17 -24.59 3.02
CA ALA A 242 -1.05 -24.74 4.17
C ALA A 242 -2.50 -25.06 3.77
N CYS A 243 -2.97 -24.49 2.66
CA CYS A 243 -4.28 -24.74 2.08
C CYS A 243 -4.32 -25.95 1.15
N ASN A 244 -3.20 -26.64 0.93
CA ASN A 244 -3.06 -27.72 -0.04
C ASN A 244 -3.53 -27.31 -1.45
N VAL A 245 -3.19 -26.08 -1.85
CA VAL A 245 -3.51 -25.52 -3.17
C VAL A 245 -2.28 -25.60 -4.06
N ALA A 246 -2.41 -26.21 -5.22
CA ALA A 246 -1.32 -26.31 -6.18
C ALA A 246 -0.91 -24.92 -6.68
N ARG A 247 0.40 -24.70 -6.79
CA ARG A 247 0.94 -23.53 -7.48
C ARG A 247 0.55 -23.62 -8.97
N PRO A 248 -0.01 -22.56 -9.56
CA PRO A 248 -0.30 -22.53 -10.99
C PRO A 248 0.95 -22.79 -11.85
N ASP A 249 0.76 -23.50 -12.96
CA ASP A 249 1.84 -23.80 -13.90
C ASP A 249 2.45 -22.51 -14.45
N GLY A 250 3.79 -22.47 -14.53
CA GLY A 250 4.53 -21.33 -15.06
C GLY A 250 4.61 -20.11 -14.14
N LEU A 251 3.89 -20.05 -13.01
CA LEU A 251 4.06 -18.99 -12.03
C LEU A 251 5.44 -19.14 -11.40
N GLU A 252 6.33 -18.15 -11.52
CA GLU A 252 7.61 -18.09 -10.80
C GLU A 252 7.47 -17.35 -9.46
N LEU A 253 8.07 -17.88 -8.39
CA LEU A 253 7.99 -17.33 -7.04
C LEU A 253 9.39 -17.17 -6.46
N ASP A 254 9.73 -15.96 -6.00
CA ASP A 254 10.96 -15.68 -5.25
C ASP A 254 10.90 -16.21 -3.81
N GLY A 255 9.69 -16.28 -3.27
CA GLY A 255 9.41 -16.74 -1.92
C GLY A 255 9.56 -18.24 -1.75
N ARG A 256 9.77 -18.66 -0.51
CA ARG A 256 9.84 -20.07 -0.10
C ARG A 256 8.90 -20.30 1.07
N SER A 257 8.10 -21.36 1.01
CA SER A 257 7.21 -21.71 2.11
C SER A 257 7.96 -21.87 3.43
N MET A 258 7.41 -21.32 4.50
CA MET A 258 7.92 -21.43 5.87
C MET A 258 7.17 -22.46 6.71
N LEU A 259 6.20 -23.16 6.12
CA LEU A 259 5.24 -23.98 6.87
C LEU A 259 5.91 -25.05 7.72
N LEU A 260 6.95 -25.71 7.18
CA LEU A 260 7.69 -26.74 7.92
C LEU A 260 8.41 -26.19 9.15
N GLU A 261 9.08 -25.05 9.03
CA GLU A 261 9.72 -24.39 10.18
C GLU A 261 8.70 -23.90 11.21
N LEU A 262 7.55 -23.38 10.75
CA LEU A 262 6.46 -22.97 11.64
C LEU A 262 5.87 -24.16 12.41
N LYS A 263 5.88 -25.36 11.81
CA LYS A 263 5.55 -26.63 12.48
C LYS A 263 6.66 -27.18 13.39
N GLY A 264 7.78 -26.45 13.52
CA GLY A 264 8.92 -26.83 14.37
C GLY A 264 9.91 -27.80 13.71
N ALA A 265 9.79 -28.07 12.41
CA ALA A 265 10.74 -28.92 11.71
C ALA A 265 12.10 -28.22 11.55
N LYS A 266 13.19 -28.96 11.76
CA LYS A 266 14.55 -28.52 11.44
C LYS A 266 14.81 -28.72 9.95
N VAL A 267 14.48 -27.71 9.14
CA VAL A 267 14.68 -27.78 7.69
C VAL A 267 16.10 -27.32 7.34
N LYS A 268 16.91 -28.22 6.75
CA LYS A 268 18.23 -27.85 6.22
C LYS A 268 18.04 -27.12 4.89
N ARG A 269 18.16 -25.79 4.90
CA ARG A 269 18.02 -24.96 3.69
C ARG A 269 19.36 -24.39 3.26
N ARG A 270 19.51 -24.18 1.95
CA ARG A 270 20.57 -23.30 1.43
C ARG A 270 20.28 -21.90 1.94
N SER A 271 21.27 -21.29 2.59
CA SER A 271 21.21 -19.90 3.02
C SER A 271 20.79 -19.01 1.85
N ARG A 272 19.92 -18.05 2.13
CA ARG A 272 19.44 -17.09 1.14
C ARG A 272 19.70 -15.67 1.64
N THR A 273 19.88 -14.78 0.68
CA THR A 273 19.92 -13.35 0.91
C THR A 273 18.55 -12.77 0.52
N ILE A 274 17.94 -12.01 1.42
CA ILE A 274 16.76 -11.21 1.16
C ILE A 274 17.22 -9.83 0.71
N TYR A 275 16.72 -9.38 -0.43
CA TYR A 275 17.04 -8.08 -1.00
C TYR A 275 15.84 -7.15 -0.85
N ILE A 276 16.10 -5.94 -0.39
CA ILE A 276 15.12 -4.85 -0.33
C ILE A 276 15.75 -3.63 -0.97
N GLN A 277 15.04 -2.99 -1.89
CA GLN A 277 15.45 -1.73 -2.49
C GLN A 277 14.26 -0.78 -2.49
N SER A 278 14.50 0.50 -2.19
CA SER A 278 13.43 1.49 -2.17
C SER A 278 13.92 2.87 -2.58
N HIS A 279 13.32 3.46 -3.62
CA HIS A 279 13.66 4.80 -4.10
C HIS A 279 12.48 5.39 -4.88
N ARG A 280 12.62 6.64 -5.35
CA ARG A 280 11.64 7.31 -6.22
C ARG A 280 12.10 7.25 -7.68
N GLY A 281 11.24 7.64 -8.61
CA GLY A 281 11.53 7.65 -10.04
C GLY A 281 10.93 6.44 -10.77
N ASP A 282 11.02 6.48 -12.10
CA ASP A 282 10.35 5.50 -12.96
C ASP A 282 11.08 4.17 -13.03
N HIS A 283 12.41 4.17 -12.87
CA HIS A 283 13.23 2.98 -12.98
C HIS A 283 14.08 2.71 -11.72
N PRO A 284 14.44 1.45 -11.44
CA PRO A 284 15.41 1.13 -10.41
C PRO A 284 16.81 1.60 -10.78
N VAL A 285 17.50 2.16 -9.79
CA VAL A 285 18.90 2.60 -9.93
C VAL A 285 19.78 1.65 -9.12
N LEU A 286 20.76 1.03 -9.77
CA LEU A 286 21.68 0.09 -9.13
C LEU A 286 22.37 0.76 -7.92
N TYR A 287 22.40 0.05 -6.79
CA TYR A 287 22.86 0.50 -5.48
C TYR A 287 22.02 1.59 -4.81
N HIS A 288 20.93 2.09 -5.39
CA HIS A 288 20.17 3.14 -4.74
C HIS A 288 19.34 2.58 -3.57
N ASN A 289 19.68 2.96 -2.33
CA ASN A 289 18.92 2.71 -1.11
C ASN A 289 18.46 1.25 -0.96
N PHE A 290 19.43 0.34 -0.77
CA PHE A 290 19.17 -1.10 -0.69
C PHE A 290 19.70 -1.74 0.62
N ALA A 291 19.15 -2.92 0.93
CA ALA A 291 19.67 -3.89 1.89
C ALA A 291 19.75 -5.27 1.25
N ALA A 292 20.81 -6.00 1.58
CA ALA A 292 20.99 -7.42 1.29
C ALA A 292 21.26 -8.14 2.62
N ARG A 293 20.31 -8.97 3.08
CA ARG A 293 20.32 -9.59 4.41
C ARG A 293 20.26 -11.10 4.30
N ASN A 294 21.30 -11.79 4.77
CA ASN A 294 21.28 -13.23 5.06
C ASN A 294 21.42 -13.46 6.57
N GLU A 295 21.51 -14.70 7.03
CA GLU A 295 21.57 -15.06 8.45
C GLU A 295 22.59 -14.27 9.26
N MET A 296 23.82 -14.17 8.75
CA MET A 296 24.95 -13.57 9.47
C MET A 296 25.22 -12.13 9.07
N TRP A 297 25.00 -11.76 7.82
CA TRP A 297 25.45 -10.50 7.27
C TRP A 297 24.31 -9.68 6.71
N LYS A 298 24.40 -8.37 6.93
CA LYS A 298 23.55 -7.36 6.29
C LYS A 298 24.44 -6.30 5.65
N LEU A 299 24.40 -6.23 4.32
CA LEU A 299 25.02 -5.17 3.53
C LEU A 299 23.96 -4.13 3.22
N VAL A 300 24.22 -2.85 3.49
CA VAL A 300 23.30 -1.75 3.17
C VAL A 300 24.01 -0.62 2.45
N HIS A 301 23.27 0.10 1.61
CA HIS A 301 23.64 1.42 1.15
C HIS A 301 22.50 2.39 1.43
N PRO A 302 22.52 3.14 2.54
CA PRO A 302 21.38 3.99 2.94
C PRO A 302 21.40 5.36 2.25
N SER A 303 21.39 5.39 0.91
CA SER A 303 21.45 6.64 0.13
C SER A 303 20.17 7.50 0.21
N GLY A 304 19.10 6.99 0.84
CA GLY A 304 17.84 7.70 1.09
C GLY A 304 16.77 7.48 0.03
N PHE A 305 15.50 7.43 0.46
CA PHE A 305 14.34 7.09 -0.38
C PHE A 305 13.81 8.25 -1.23
N GLY A 306 13.98 9.50 -0.80
CA GLY A 306 13.31 10.67 -1.41
C GLY A 306 13.91 11.17 -2.72
N ARG A 307 14.87 10.45 -3.30
CA ARG A 307 15.58 10.86 -4.51
C ARG A 307 15.33 9.82 -5.60
N GLU A 308 15.48 10.25 -6.85
CA GLU A 308 15.44 9.35 -8.00
C GLU A 308 16.80 8.66 -8.22
N SER A 309 17.87 9.25 -7.70
CA SER A 309 19.23 8.76 -7.81
C SER A 309 20.09 9.21 -6.62
N PHE A 310 21.34 8.74 -6.60
CA PHE A 310 22.40 9.20 -5.69
C PHE A 310 23.66 9.57 -6.50
N SER A 311 24.60 10.28 -5.87
CA SER A 311 25.85 10.70 -6.51
C SER A 311 27.07 10.16 -5.78
N GLY A 312 28.14 9.92 -6.55
CA GLY A 312 29.41 9.37 -6.06
C GLY A 312 29.37 7.85 -5.88
N GLU A 313 30.44 7.31 -5.30
CA GLU A 313 30.56 5.89 -5.00
C GLU A 313 29.58 5.45 -3.90
N PRO A 314 29.03 4.22 -3.98
CA PRO A 314 28.11 3.72 -2.97
C PRO A 314 28.81 3.60 -1.61
N LYS A 315 28.23 4.21 -0.58
CA LYS A 315 28.74 4.14 0.80
C LYS A 315 28.17 2.92 1.49
N LEU A 316 28.84 1.78 1.28
CA LEU A 316 28.41 0.49 1.82
C LEU A 316 28.69 0.39 3.32
N GLU A 317 27.72 -0.11 4.06
CA GLU A 317 27.85 -0.49 5.46
C GLU A 317 27.58 -1.99 5.58
N LEU A 318 28.33 -2.68 6.43
CA LEU A 318 28.18 -4.12 6.68
C LEU A 318 28.01 -4.36 8.17
N TYR A 319 27.01 -5.16 8.54
CA TYR A 319 26.71 -5.53 9.92
C TYR A 319 26.67 -7.04 10.10
N ASN A 320 27.25 -7.53 11.19
CA ASN A 320 27.10 -8.92 11.62
C ASN A 320 25.81 -9.06 12.44
N MET A 321 24.76 -9.60 11.85
CA MET A 321 23.43 -9.67 12.43
C MET A 321 23.29 -10.66 13.60
N LEU A 322 24.27 -11.55 13.80
CA LEU A 322 24.27 -12.46 14.96
C LEU A 322 24.81 -11.79 16.21
N SER A 323 25.83 -10.94 16.08
CA SER A 323 26.47 -10.24 17.21
C SER A 323 26.02 -8.78 17.36
N ASP A 324 25.52 -8.17 16.28
CA ASP A 324 25.10 -6.76 16.21
C ASP A 324 23.74 -6.62 15.48
N PRO A 325 22.65 -7.16 16.06
CA PRO A 325 21.32 -7.08 15.45
C PRO A 325 20.72 -5.65 15.43
N LEU A 326 21.36 -4.70 16.11
CA LEU A 326 20.93 -3.30 16.20
C LEU A 326 21.71 -2.38 15.24
N GLU A 327 22.61 -2.93 14.42
CA GLU A 327 23.36 -2.20 13.40
C GLU A 327 24.18 -1.02 13.99
N MET A 328 24.89 -1.31 15.08
CA MET A 328 25.67 -0.33 15.84
C MET A 328 27.08 -0.13 15.28
N ASN A 329 27.69 -1.18 14.74
CA ASN A 329 29.09 -1.21 14.33
C ASN A 329 29.20 -1.60 12.87
N ASN A 330 29.47 -0.61 12.00
CA ASN A 330 29.79 -0.88 10.60
C ASN A 330 31.17 -1.56 10.53
N VAL A 331 31.19 -2.80 10.06
CA VAL A 331 32.41 -3.63 9.95
C VAL A 331 32.88 -3.85 8.50
N ALA A 332 32.45 -3.00 7.57
CA ALA A 332 32.77 -3.14 6.15
C ALA A 332 34.28 -3.14 5.86
N ASP A 333 35.04 -2.26 6.54
CA ASP A 333 36.50 -2.13 6.35
C ASP A 333 37.26 -3.36 6.84
N GLN A 334 36.74 -4.10 7.82
CA GLN A 334 37.35 -5.31 8.37
C GLN A 334 37.00 -6.59 7.60
N HIS A 335 35.98 -6.54 6.73
CA HIS A 335 35.44 -7.69 6.02
C HIS A 335 35.21 -7.39 4.53
N SER A 336 36.24 -6.85 3.87
CA SER A 336 36.16 -6.43 2.46
C SER A 336 35.84 -7.57 1.49
N ASP A 337 36.22 -8.81 1.82
CA ASP A 337 35.86 -10.02 1.08
C ASP A 337 34.34 -10.30 1.13
N VAL A 338 33.72 -10.10 2.30
CA VAL A 338 32.28 -10.25 2.50
C VAL A 338 31.51 -9.17 1.75
N VAL A 339 31.99 -7.91 1.83
CA VAL A 339 31.42 -6.79 1.08
C VAL A 339 31.46 -7.08 -0.43
N ALA A 340 32.62 -7.49 -0.96
CA ALA A 340 32.78 -7.78 -2.38
C ALA A 340 31.82 -8.90 -2.85
N ARG A 341 31.72 -10.00 -2.07
CA ARG A 341 30.80 -11.10 -2.37
C ARG A 341 29.34 -10.63 -2.37
N MET A 342 28.88 -10.02 -1.28
CA MET A 342 27.47 -9.61 -1.16
C MET A 342 27.08 -8.51 -2.15
N LYS A 343 28.01 -7.62 -2.49
CA LYS A 343 27.84 -6.62 -3.56
C LYS A 343 27.65 -7.30 -4.91
N GLY A 344 28.49 -8.29 -5.24
CA GLY A 344 28.36 -9.08 -6.47
C GLY A 344 27.04 -9.85 -6.54
N ASP A 345 26.62 -10.46 -5.43
CA ASP A 345 25.33 -11.15 -5.33
C ASP A 345 24.14 -10.19 -5.52
N TYR A 346 24.21 -8.98 -4.94
CA TYR A 346 23.22 -7.93 -5.14
C TYR A 346 23.16 -7.46 -6.60
N GLU A 347 24.29 -7.27 -7.27
CA GLU A 347 24.32 -6.90 -8.70
C GLU A 347 23.71 -7.99 -9.58
N ALA A 348 23.96 -9.27 -9.26
CA ALA A 348 23.36 -10.39 -9.96
C ALA A 348 21.84 -10.40 -9.77
N TRP A 349 21.37 -10.27 -8.53
CA TRP A 349 19.95 -10.14 -8.21
C TRP A 349 19.31 -8.95 -8.94
N PHE A 350 19.96 -7.78 -8.93
CA PHE A 350 19.45 -6.57 -9.58
C PHE A 350 19.28 -6.77 -11.08
N ARG A 351 20.27 -7.38 -11.76
CA ARG A 351 20.17 -7.70 -13.19
C ARG A 351 19.03 -8.68 -13.48
N ASP A 352 18.89 -9.69 -12.65
CA ASP A 352 17.85 -10.71 -12.78
C ASP A 352 16.44 -10.10 -12.67
N VAL A 353 16.12 -9.46 -11.54
CA VAL A 353 14.79 -8.85 -11.33
C VAL A 353 14.50 -7.69 -12.29
N SER A 354 15.54 -7.08 -12.88
CA SER A 354 15.36 -6.05 -13.89
C SER A 354 15.12 -6.61 -15.29
N SER A 355 15.59 -7.82 -15.57
CA SER A 355 15.42 -8.47 -16.87
C SER A 355 13.98 -8.88 -17.18
N THR A 356 13.14 -9.04 -16.14
CA THR A 356 11.75 -9.50 -16.25
C THR A 356 10.75 -8.38 -16.54
N ARG A 357 11.21 -7.16 -16.85
CA ARG A 357 10.36 -5.98 -17.11
C ARG A 357 10.31 -5.65 -18.61
N PRO A 358 9.30 -6.13 -19.35
CA PRO A 358 9.29 -6.14 -20.82
C PRO A 358 9.25 -4.75 -21.49
N ASP A 359 8.78 -3.72 -20.79
CA ASP A 359 8.71 -2.33 -21.30
C ASP A 359 9.63 -1.37 -20.51
N ASN A 360 10.74 -1.87 -19.97
CA ASN A 360 11.77 -1.07 -19.28
C ASN A 360 11.20 -0.05 -18.27
N TYR A 361 10.27 -0.50 -17.43
CA TYR A 361 9.62 0.33 -16.41
C TYR A 361 8.78 1.51 -16.93
N ALA A 362 8.24 1.41 -18.16
CA ALA A 362 7.27 2.38 -18.65
C ALA A 362 6.12 2.58 -17.63
N PRO A 363 5.75 3.84 -17.33
CA PRO A 363 4.68 4.11 -16.37
C PRO A 363 3.36 3.45 -16.80
N PRO A 364 2.61 2.84 -15.86
CA PRO A 364 1.34 2.21 -16.18
C PRO A 364 0.33 3.23 -16.69
N ARG A 365 -0.56 2.78 -17.57
CA ARG A 365 -1.64 3.59 -18.15
C ARG A 365 -2.96 3.21 -17.51
N ILE A 366 -3.78 4.21 -17.19
CA ILE A 366 -5.13 3.99 -16.67
C ILE A 366 -6.06 3.63 -17.82
N HIS A 367 -6.80 2.53 -17.70
CA HIS A 367 -7.73 2.09 -18.74
C HIS A 367 -9.03 2.91 -18.65
N VAL A 368 -9.45 3.48 -19.78
CA VAL A 368 -10.73 4.19 -19.91
C VAL A 368 -11.55 3.62 -21.07
N GLY A 369 -12.87 3.76 -21.01
CA GLY A 369 -13.76 3.29 -22.07
C GLY A 369 -13.98 1.77 -22.12
N THR A 370 -13.45 1.06 -21.12
CA THR A 370 -13.70 -0.38 -20.89
C THR A 370 -15.14 -0.62 -20.41
N PRO A 371 -15.77 -1.76 -20.74
CA PRO A 371 -17.08 -2.13 -20.18
C PRO A 371 -17.01 -2.44 -18.67
N HIS A 372 -15.82 -2.67 -18.11
CA HIS A 372 -15.62 -3.05 -16.70
C HIS A 372 -15.60 -1.86 -15.72
N GLU A 373 -15.50 -0.64 -16.24
CA GLU A 373 -15.46 0.58 -15.44
C GLU A 373 -15.94 1.79 -16.25
N ASN A 374 -17.06 2.39 -15.84
CA ASN A 374 -17.55 3.65 -16.38
C ASN A 374 -18.47 4.33 -15.34
N PRO A 375 -18.12 5.51 -14.81
CA PRO A 375 -16.92 6.30 -15.10
C PRO A 375 -15.63 5.72 -14.54
N THR A 376 -14.51 6.03 -15.20
CA THR A 376 -13.16 5.90 -14.60
C THR A 376 -12.81 7.19 -13.88
N VAL A 377 -12.36 7.11 -12.62
CA VAL A 377 -12.01 8.30 -11.82
C VAL A 377 -10.50 8.49 -11.79
N LEU A 378 -10.04 9.60 -12.36
CA LEU A 378 -8.66 10.03 -12.37
C LEU A 378 -8.36 10.93 -11.18
N THR A 379 -7.29 10.65 -10.46
CA THR A 379 -6.88 11.42 -9.27
C THR A 379 -5.50 12.02 -9.46
N ARG A 380 -5.18 13.08 -8.70
CA ARG A 380 -3.82 13.65 -8.67
C ARG A 380 -2.77 12.70 -8.08
N GLN A 381 -3.18 11.58 -7.50
CA GLN A 381 -2.23 10.57 -7.04
C GLN A 381 -1.55 9.88 -8.22
N ASP A 382 -2.28 9.71 -9.32
CA ASP A 382 -1.88 8.87 -10.47
C ASP A 382 -1.25 9.64 -11.63
N TRP A 383 -1.31 10.98 -11.61
CA TRP A 383 -0.79 11.78 -12.70
C TRP A 383 0.74 11.90 -12.69
N ARG A 384 1.31 12.16 -13.86
CA ARG A 384 2.68 12.56 -14.06
C ARG A 384 2.82 14.03 -13.68
N HIS A 385 3.39 14.27 -12.51
CA HIS A 385 3.60 15.60 -11.96
C HIS A 385 4.51 16.45 -12.87
N THR A 386 4.09 17.69 -13.15
CA THR A 386 4.87 18.64 -13.98
C THR A 386 5.18 19.95 -13.26
N GLN A 387 4.36 20.38 -12.31
CA GLN A 387 4.51 21.68 -11.65
C GLN A 387 3.91 21.67 -10.25
N GLY A 388 4.49 22.49 -9.37
CA GLY A 388 4.03 22.66 -8.00
C GLY A 388 4.65 21.63 -7.06
N ARG A 389 4.01 21.41 -5.92
CA ARG A 389 4.37 20.32 -5.00
C ARG A 389 3.55 19.07 -5.34
N PRO A 390 4.16 17.89 -5.54
CA PRO A 390 3.41 16.67 -5.84
C PRO A 390 2.28 16.42 -4.84
N TRP A 391 1.11 16.03 -5.37
CA TRP A 391 -0.11 15.71 -4.61
C TRP A 391 -0.76 16.88 -3.86
N GLN A 392 -0.18 18.09 -3.89
CA GLN A 392 -0.73 19.27 -3.23
C GLN A 392 -1.75 20.01 -4.09
N ARG A 393 -2.45 20.99 -3.50
CA ARG A 393 -3.46 21.82 -4.20
C ARG A 393 -2.87 22.69 -5.32
N ASP A 394 -1.60 23.05 -5.20
CA ASP A 394 -0.83 23.80 -6.20
C ASP A 394 -0.20 22.90 -7.27
N SER A 395 -0.39 21.58 -7.18
CA SER A 395 0.15 20.61 -8.12
C SER A 395 -0.58 20.67 -9.47
N ALA A 396 0.17 20.43 -10.55
CA ALA A 396 -0.36 20.12 -11.88
C ALA A 396 0.40 18.94 -12.50
N GLY A 397 -0.25 18.25 -13.43
CA GLY A 397 0.28 17.08 -14.11
C GLY A 397 -0.66 16.58 -15.19
N HIS A 398 -0.34 15.42 -15.75
CA HIS A 398 -1.15 14.77 -16.77
C HIS A 398 -1.30 13.27 -16.50
N TRP A 399 -2.43 12.69 -16.86
CA TRP A 399 -2.63 11.25 -16.79
C TRP A 399 -2.18 10.57 -18.08
N LEU A 400 -1.57 9.40 -17.92
CA LEU A 400 -1.31 8.49 -19.03
C LEU A 400 -2.46 7.50 -19.09
N LEU A 401 -3.19 7.51 -20.19
CA LEU A 401 -4.39 6.70 -20.39
C LEU A 401 -4.16 5.66 -21.50
N TYR A 402 -4.90 4.56 -21.40
CA TYR A 402 -5.18 3.63 -22.50
C TYR A 402 -6.69 3.64 -22.76
N VAL A 403 -7.11 4.10 -23.93
CA VAL A 403 -8.51 4.11 -24.34
C VAL A 403 -8.83 2.76 -24.95
N ALA A 404 -9.65 1.95 -24.28
CA ALA A 404 -10.02 0.60 -24.71
C ALA A 404 -11.00 0.58 -25.88
N SER A 405 -11.62 1.71 -26.24
CA SER A 405 -12.51 1.79 -27.40
C SER A 405 -12.67 3.22 -27.88
N SER A 406 -12.58 3.43 -29.20
CA SER A 406 -12.91 4.73 -29.81
C SER A 406 -14.36 5.13 -29.50
N GLY A 407 -14.60 6.42 -29.25
CA GLY A 407 -15.94 6.87 -28.92
C GLY A 407 -16.06 8.34 -28.51
N THR A 408 -17.23 8.66 -27.97
CA THR A 408 -17.53 9.99 -27.42
C THR A 408 -17.53 9.89 -25.91
N TYR A 409 -16.85 10.83 -25.25
CA TYR A 409 -16.63 10.84 -23.83
C TYR A 409 -17.02 12.19 -23.23
N ASP A 410 -17.50 12.16 -22.00
CA ASP A 410 -17.65 13.34 -21.18
C ASP A 410 -16.58 13.32 -20.09
N ILE A 411 -15.92 14.46 -19.88
CA ILE A 411 -14.89 14.61 -18.85
C ILE A 411 -15.45 15.54 -17.78
N ARG A 412 -15.90 14.97 -16.66
CA ARG A 412 -16.40 15.73 -15.52
C ARG A 412 -15.23 16.05 -14.59
N CYS A 413 -14.90 17.32 -14.44
CA CYS A 413 -13.83 17.77 -13.56
C CYS A 413 -14.41 18.20 -12.22
N ARG A 414 -13.73 17.87 -11.13
CA ARG A 414 -14.09 18.26 -9.76
C ARG A 414 -13.05 19.20 -9.19
N PHE A 415 -13.52 20.23 -8.50
CA PHE A 415 -12.72 21.32 -7.95
C PHE A 415 -13.01 21.51 -6.47
N ASP A 416 -12.16 22.27 -5.79
CA ASP A 416 -12.45 22.65 -4.41
C ASP A 416 -13.48 23.80 -4.44
N PRO A 417 -14.60 23.74 -3.70
CA PRO A 417 -15.60 24.81 -3.71
C PRO A 417 -15.09 26.17 -3.20
N SER A 418 -13.95 26.21 -2.51
CA SER A 418 -13.27 27.46 -2.14
C SER A 418 -12.55 28.14 -3.32
N ASP A 419 -12.59 27.51 -4.50
CA ASP A 419 -11.93 28.00 -5.68
C ASP A 419 -12.64 29.25 -6.26
N PRO A 420 -11.91 30.34 -6.52
CA PRO A 420 -12.45 31.53 -7.16
C PRO A 420 -12.74 31.31 -8.66
N GLU A 421 -13.41 32.27 -9.31
CA GLU A 421 -13.76 32.18 -10.73
C GLU A 421 -12.53 32.00 -11.64
N GLY A 422 -12.65 31.28 -12.75
CA GLY A 422 -11.53 31.02 -13.63
C GLY A 422 -11.91 30.36 -14.94
N GLU A 423 -10.97 29.63 -15.52
CA GLU A 423 -11.17 28.84 -16.73
C GLU A 423 -10.64 27.42 -16.51
N ALA A 424 -11.45 26.41 -16.84
CA ALA A 424 -11.00 25.03 -16.96
C ALA A 424 -10.45 24.82 -18.37
N VAL A 425 -9.27 24.23 -18.48
CA VAL A 425 -8.67 23.84 -19.76
C VAL A 425 -8.41 22.34 -19.74
N LEU A 426 -9.09 21.62 -20.64
CA LEU A 426 -8.86 20.21 -20.93
C LEU A 426 -7.95 20.11 -22.16
N LYS A 427 -6.86 19.37 -22.04
CA LYS A 427 -5.97 19.00 -23.13
C LYS A 427 -6.02 17.49 -23.34
N VAL A 428 -6.27 17.09 -24.58
CA VAL A 428 -6.20 15.70 -25.05
C VAL A 428 -5.26 15.70 -26.24
N GLU A 429 -4.05 15.18 -26.05
CA GLU A 429 -2.96 15.33 -27.03
C GLU A 429 -2.80 16.80 -27.47
N ASP A 430 -2.97 17.09 -28.76
CA ASP A 430 -2.87 18.43 -29.37
C ASP A 430 -4.18 19.24 -29.33
N SER A 431 -5.28 18.64 -28.85
CA SER A 431 -6.60 19.29 -28.80
C SER A 431 -6.84 19.96 -27.46
N GLU A 432 -7.36 21.19 -27.49
CA GLU A 432 -7.64 22.02 -26.30
C GLU A 432 -9.11 22.42 -26.24
N HIS A 433 -9.73 22.25 -25.08
CA HIS A 433 -11.11 22.65 -24.79
C HIS A 433 -11.14 23.55 -23.56
N LYS A 434 -11.98 24.60 -23.60
CA LYS A 434 -12.05 25.61 -22.54
C LYS A 434 -13.49 25.80 -22.06
N LEU A 435 -13.64 25.99 -20.76
CA LEU A 435 -14.91 26.32 -20.13
C LEU A 435 -14.69 27.38 -19.06
N ALA A 436 -15.56 28.39 -19.02
CA ALA A 436 -15.61 29.32 -17.90
C ALA A 436 -16.00 28.58 -16.62
N LEU A 437 -15.31 28.87 -15.53
CA LEU A 437 -15.59 28.36 -14.19
C LEU A 437 -16.09 29.52 -13.32
N PRO A 438 -17.39 29.56 -12.96
CA PRO A 438 -17.89 30.53 -11.99
C PRO A 438 -17.22 30.36 -10.63
N ALA A 439 -17.16 31.43 -9.84
CA ALA A 439 -16.70 31.35 -8.45
C ALA A 439 -17.56 30.35 -7.65
N GLY A 440 -16.91 29.50 -6.85
CA GLY A 440 -17.60 28.49 -6.05
C GLY A 440 -18.06 27.25 -6.83
N ALA A 441 -17.75 27.15 -8.13
CA ALA A 441 -18.04 25.96 -8.92
C ALA A 441 -17.23 24.76 -8.40
N SER A 442 -17.92 23.72 -7.94
CA SER A 442 -17.29 22.47 -7.50
C SER A 442 -17.10 21.46 -8.65
N THR A 443 -17.73 21.71 -9.81
CA THR A 443 -17.62 20.84 -10.99
C THR A 443 -17.72 21.60 -12.31
N CYS A 444 -17.16 21.02 -13.38
CA CYS A 444 -17.48 21.37 -14.77
C CYS A 444 -17.51 20.11 -15.65
N LEU A 445 -18.15 20.20 -16.81
CA LEU A 445 -18.33 19.07 -17.72
C LEU A 445 -17.88 19.44 -19.13
N PHE A 446 -16.82 18.81 -19.62
CA PHE A 446 -16.46 18.84 -21.02
C PHE A 446 -17.22 17.74 -21.75
N GLU A 447 -18.16 18.15 -22.60
CA GLU A 447 -19.06 17.24 -23.30
C GLU A 447 -18.56 16.85 -24.69
N GLY A 448 -18.84 15.63 -25.11
CA GLY A 448 -18.71 15.26 -26.53
C GLY A 448 -17.27 15.05 -27.02
N ILE A 449 -16.32 14.83 -26.11
CA ILE A 449 -14.89 14.68 -26.42
C ILE A 449 -14.67 13.37 -27.18
N LYS A 450 -14.10 13.45 -28.39
CA LYS A 450 -13.81 12.29 -29.22
C LYS A 450 -12.45 11.71 -28.83
N LEU A 451 -12.45 10.50 -28.26
CA LEU A 451 -11.21 9.77 -27.96
C LEU A 451 -11.07 8.61 -28.94
N LYS A 452 -9.86 8.44 -29.47
CA LYS A 452 -9.48 7.28 -30.28
C LYS A 452 -8.95 6.18 -29.36
N GLU A 453 -9.16 4.94 -29.77
CA GLU A 453 -8.55 3.77 -29.13
C GLU A 453 -7.03 3.87 -29.13
N GLY A 454 -6.41 3.43 -28.03
CA GLY A 454 -4.97 3.43 -27.85
C GLY A 454 -4.47 4.37 -26.76
N ASN A 455 -3.16 4.58 -26.77
CA ASN A 455 -2.45 5.36 -25.75
C ASN A 455 -2.68 6.86 -25.95
N LEU A 456 -3.04 7.57 -24.87
CA LEU A 456 -3.09 9.04 -24.89
C LEU A 456 -2.70 9.68 -23.57
N ARG A 457 -2.43 10.98 -23.62
CA ARG A 457 -2.21 11.89 -22.51
C ARG A 457 -3.44 12.79 -22.34
N LEU A 458 -3.96 12.82 -21.12
CA LEU A 458 -5.03 13.73 -20.72
C LEU A 458 -4.53 14.66 -19.62
N GLU A 459 -4.75 15.96 -19.79
CA GLU A 459 -4.38 16.98 -18.82
C GLU A 459 -5.56 17.90 -18.57
N VAL A 460 -5.86 18.16 -17.31
CA VAL A 460 -6.84 19.18 -16.94
C VAL A 460 -6.22 20.13 -15.95
N VAL A 461 -6.32 21.40 -16.28
CA VAL A 461 -5.85 22.49 -15.44
C VAL A 461 -6.96 23.51 -15.27
N MET A 462 -6.85 24.28 -14.20
CA MET A 462 -7.62 25.47 -13.95
C MET A 462 -6.69 26.67 -13.94
N THR A 463 -7.13 27.76 -14.55
CA THR A 463 -6.47 29.06 -14.49
C THR A 463 -7.33 30.03 -13.70
N HIS A 464 -6.77 30.59 -12.62
CA HIS A 464 -7.38 31.68 -11.85
C HIS A 464 -6.40 32.84 -11.72
N ALA A 465 -6.81 34.06 -12.10
CA ALA A 465 -5.98 35.27 -12.02
C ALA A 465 -4.56 35.07 -12.59
N GLY A 466 -4.46 34.35 -13.72
CA GLY A 466 -3.19 34.01 -14.38
C GLY A 466 -2.38 32.88 -13.74
N LYS A 467 -2.81 32.29 -12.61
CA LYS A 467 -2.17 31.13 -11.98
C LYS A 467 -2.80 29.83 -12.43
N ARG A 468 -1.96 28.89 -12.85
CA ARG A 468 -2.35 27.55 -13.30
C ARG A 468 -2.16 26.52 -12.18
N ARG A 469 -3.15 25.65 -11.97
CA ARG A 469 -3.05 24.46 -11.12
C ARG A 469 -3.89 23.32 -11.68
N GLY A 470 -3.70 22.10 -11.19
CA GLY A 470 -4.59 21.00 -11.54
C GLY A 470 -5.86 20.95 -10.69
N ILE A 471 -6.70 19.98 -11.02
CA ILE A 471 -8.04 19.77 -10.45
C ILE A 471 -8.00 18.77 -9.28
N HIS A 472 -9.10 18.60 -8.53
CA HIS A 472 -9.15 17.57 -7.49
C HIS A 472 -9.17 16.15 -8.10
N GLN A 473 -10.16 15.88 -8.97
CA GLN A 473 -10.38 14.61 -9.66
C GLN A 473 -11.09 14.85 -11.01
N ALA A 474 -10.96 13.92 -11.96
CA ALA A 474 -11.77 13.88 -13.18
C ALA A 474 -12.45 12.53 -13.37
N ASP A 475 -13.73 12.54 -13.75
CA ASP A 475 -14.45 11.35 -14.21
C ASP A 475 -14.40 11.30 -15.73
N VAL A 476 -13.84 10.23 -16.30
CA VAL A 476 -13.88 9.93 -17.74
C VAL A 476 -15.07 9.02 -18.00
N ILE A 477 -16.10 9.57 -18.65
CA ILE A 477 -17.38 8.90 -18.87
C ILE A 477 -17.54 8.58 -20.35
N ARG A 478 -17.56 7.30 -20.71
CA ARG A 478 -17.93 6.91 -22.08
C ARG A 478 -19.43 7.08 -22.27
N ARG A 479 -19.86 7.86 -23.26
CA ARG A 479 -21.27 7.94 -23.65
C ARG A 479 -21.70 6.58 -24.22
N LYS A 480 -22.85 6.08 -23.79
CA LYS A 480 -23.50 4.96 -24.49
C LYS A 480 -23.79 5.45 -25.91
N THR A 481 -23.30 4.73 -26.92
CA THR A 481 -23.83 4.89 -28.27
C THR A 481 -25.32 4.61 -28.17
N GLU A 482 -26.16 5.59 -28.47
CA GLU A 482 -27.56 5.32 -28.76
C GLU A 482 -27.56 4.22 -29.83
N SER A 483 -28.00 3.03 -29.45
CA SER A 483 -28.42 2.06 -30.45
C SER A 483 -29.51 2.79 -31.21
N ARG A 484 -29.23 3.17 -32.46
CA ARG A 484 -30.31 3.39 -33.42
C ARG A 484 -31.10 2.09 -33.39
N SER A 485 -32.26 2.11 -32.74
CA SER A 485 -33.28 1.10 -32.91
C SER A 485 -33.50 1.02 -34.42
N ALA A 486 -33.03 -0.08 -35.01
CA ALA A 486 -33.34 -0.41 -36.38
C ALA A 486 -34.82 -0.77 -36.42
N GLU A 487 -35.55 0.08 -37.12
CA GLU A 487 -36.91 -0.05 -37.70
C GLU A 487 -38.10 -0.33 -36.77
#